data_AF-T1A6F8-F1
#
_entry.id   AF-T1A6F8-F1
#
_cell.length_a   1.000
_cell.length_b   1.000
_cell.length_c   1.000
_cell.angle_alpha   90.00
_cell.angle_beta   90.00
_cell.angle_gamma   90.00
#
_symmetry.space_group_name_H-M   'P 1'
#
loop_
_entity.id
_entity.type
_entity.pdbx_description
1 polymer ?
#
loop_
_entity_poly.entity_id
_entity_poly.type
_entity_poly.pdbx_seq_one_letter_code
_entity_poly.pdbx_strand_id
1 'polypeptide(L)'
;PAVDTPYITVTVCVPGSTTQCQTFDNIEVDTGSYGFRILADATDTSGNPFDLPLPAENDTNGAPFAECAQFVDGFTWGTVATADVNVSGETASGVPVQVIGDPTVSGESSFPAIPTACSGVGTSEDTVTTFGANGILGIGPFAQDCGSGCAVTTDNGDYYVCPASGCQPSTMALNAQVTNPVFDFQTDNNGI
;
A
#
# COMPACT_ATOMS: atom_id res chain seq x y z
N PRO A 1 -8.25 17.56 2.78
CA PRO A 1 -6.93 18.09 2.37
C PRO A 1 -6.21 18.72 3.56
N ALA A 2 -5.00 18.23 3.84
CA ALA A 2 -4.09 18.80 4.81
C ALA A 2 -3.48 20.12 4.28
N VAL A 3 -3.09 21.00 5.19
CA VAL A 3 -2.50 22.32 4.84
C VAL A 3 -1.07 22.10 4.40
N ASP A 4 -0.67 22.73 3.29
CA ASP A 4 0.67 22.66 2.71
C ASP A 4 1.13 21.26 2.26
N THR A 5 0.18 20.34 2.05
CA THR A 5 0.45 18.99 1.51
C THR A 5 0.29 18.97 -0.02
N PRO A 6 1.31 18.52 -0.78
CA PRO A 6 1.20 18.31 -2.22
C PRO A 6 0.36 17.06 -2.55
N TYR A 7 -0.49 17.16 -3.57
CA TYR A 7 -1.29 16.06 -4.09
C TYR A 7 -1.08 15.89 -5.58
N ILE A 8 -1.12 14.65 -6.05
CA ILE A 8 -0.99 14.27 -7.46
C ILE A 8 -2.15 13.38 -7.91
N THR A 9 -2.17 13.11 -9.21
CA THR A 9 -3.01 12.09 -9.83
C THR A 9 -2.14 10.89 -10.19
N VAL A 10 -2.60 9.70 -9.84
CA VAL A 10 -1.94 8.43 -10.13
C VAL A 10 -2.91 7.52 -10.87
N THR A 11 -2.45 6.86 -11.93
CA THR A 11 -3.21 5.78 -12.56
C THR A 11 -2.64 4.44 -12.09
N VAL A 12 -3.52 3.60 -11.55
CA VAL A 12 -3.21 2.24 -11.09
C VAL A 12 -3.81 1.27 -12.11
N CYS A 13 -3.05 0.24 -12.48
CA CYS A 13 -3.52 -0.80 -13.40
C CYS A 13 -3.22 -2.20 -12.84
N VAL A 14 -4.06 -3.16 -13.25
CA VAL A 14 -3.71 -4.59 -13.12
C VAL A 14 -2.38 -4.83 -13.87
N PRO A 15 -1.42 -5.58 -13.30
CA PRO A 15 -0.09 -5.74 -13.90
C PRO A 15 -0.13 -6.18 -15.37
N GLY A 16 0.57 -5.43 -16.24
CA GLY A 16 0.63 -5.66 -17.68
C GLY A 16 -0.64 -5.28 -18.46
N SER A 17 -1.66 -4.73 -17.81
CA SER A 17 -2.90 -4.30 -18.46
C SER A 17 -2.86 -2.82 -18.81
N THR A 18 -3.34 -2.48 -20.01
CA THR A 18 -3.57 -1.09 -20.44
C THR A 18 -5.06 -0.72 -20.44
N THR A 19 -5.94 -1.62 -20.01
CA THR A 19 -7.41 -1.45 -20.09
C THR A 19 -8.10 -1.64 -18.75
N GLN A 20 -7.48 -2.36 -17.81
CA GLN A 20 -7.96 -2.50 -16.44
C GLN A 20 -7.17 -1.52 -15.56
N CYS A 21 -7.52 -0.25 -15.69
CA CYS A 21 -6.86 0.85 -15.00
C CYS A 21 -7.89 1.79 -14.40
N GLN A 22 -7.60 2.33 -13.22
CA GLN A 22 -8.35 3.40 -12.57
C GLN A 22 -7.40 4.54 -12.23
N THR A 23 -7.91 5.77 -12.36
CA THR A 23 -7.13 6.98 -12.10
C THR A 23 -7.67 7.66 -10.86
N PHE A 24 -6.80 7.92 -9.89
CA PHE A 24 -7.14 8.52 -8.61
C PHE A 24 -6.47 9.88 -8.49
N ASP A 25 -7.24 10.91 -8.21
CA ASP A 25 -6.71 12.20 -7.77
C ASP A 25 -6.53 12.21 -6.25
N ASN A 26 -6.07 13.33 -5.70
CA ASN A 26 -5.91 13.51 -4.25
C ASN A 26 -5.06 12.41 -3.60
N ILE A 27 -3.98 11.99 -4.29
CA ILE A 27 -2.92 11.14 -3.76
C ILE A 27 -1.87 12.03 -3.11
N GLU A 28 -1.64 11.87 -1.82
CA GLU A 28 -0.65 12.64 -1.06
C GLU A 28 0.77 12.27 -1.51
N VAL A 29 1.63 13.27 -1.71
CA VAL A 29 3.07 13.04 -1.92
C VAL A 29 3.81 13.25 -0.62
N ASP A 30 4.47 12.20 -0.14
CA ASP A 30 5.15 12.23 1.15
C ASP A 30 6.63 11.83 1.00
N THR A 31 7.51 12.71 1.46
CA THR A 31 8.96 12.49 1.44
C THR A 31 9.48 11.74 2.67
N GLY A 32 8.64 11.58 3.70
CA GLY A 32 8.92 10.86 4.94
C GLY A 32 8.57 9.38 4.93
N SER A 33 7.76 8.93 3.95
CA SER A 33 7.37 7.52 3.76
C SER A 33 7.89 6.94 2.43
N TYR A 34 7.66 5.65 2.24
CA TYR A 34 8.26 4.87 1.15
C TYR A 34 7.20 3.98 0.51
N GLY A 35 7.03 4.10 -0.80
CA GLY A 35 6.13 3.23 -1.55
C GLY A 35 4.71 3.76 -1.72
N PHE A 36 4.00 3.15 -2.65
CA PHE A 36 2.65 3.55 -3.01
C PHE A 36 1.59 2.75 -2.23
N ARG A 37 0.64 3.46 -1.64
CA ARG A 37 -0.46 2.89 -0.88
C ARG A 37 -1.76 3.55 -1.31
N ILE A 38 -2.80 2.76 -1.53
CA ILE A 38 -4.12 3.22 -1.97
C ILE A 38 -5.18 2.75 -1.00
N LEU A 39 -6.18 3.59 -0.73
CA LEU A 39 -7.30 3.26 0.15
C LEU A 39 -8.30 2.37 -0.60
N ALA A 40 -8.77 1.29 0.01
CA ALA A 40 -9.75 0.38 -0.57
C ALA A 40 -11.11 1.07 -0.80
N ASP A 41 -11.43 2.11 -0.02
CA ASP A 41 -12.62 2.95 -0.20
C ASP A 41 -12.38 4.20 -1.08
N ALA A 42 -11.23 4.28 -1.75
CA ALA A 42 -10.94 5.35 -2.71
C ALA A 42 -11.92 5.33 -3.89
N THR A 43 -12.17 6.50 -4.45
CA THR A 43 -13.01 6.69 -5.64
C THR A 43 -12.16 7.29 -6.76
N ASP A 44 -12.27 6.74 -7.96
CA ASP A 44 -11.55 7.20 -9.14
C ASP A 44 -12.08 8.58 -9.63
N THR A 45 -11.35 9.22 -10.54
CA THR A 45 -11.72 10.52 -11.11
C THR A 45 -13.04 10.51 -11.90
N SER A 46 -13.60 9.34 -12.18
CA SER A 46 -14.90 9.14 -12.82
C SER A 46 -16.03 8.89 -11.82
N GLY A 47 -15.73 8.81 -10.52
CA GLY A 47 -16.69 8.56 -9.45
C GLY A 47 -16.95 7.08 -9.16
N ASN A 48 -16.13 6.15 -9.66
CA ASN A 48 -16.27 4.73 -9.39
C ASN A 48 -15.42 4.32 -8.18
N PRO A 49 -15.87 3.38 -7.33
CA PRO A 49 -15.04 2.83 -6.26
C PRO A 49 -13.81 2.11 -6.82
N PHE A 50 -12.75 2.02 -6.03
CA PHE A 50 -11.61 1.16 -6.33
C PHE A 50 -12.06 -0.32 -6.39
N ASP A 51 -11.90 -0.94 -7.56
CA ASP A 51 -12.36 -2.31 -7.82
C ASP A 51 -11.39 -3.13 -8.70
N LEU A 52 -10.16 -2.64 -8.87
CA LEU A 52 -9.13 -3.35 -9.63
C LEU A 52 -8.81 -4.70 -8.97
N PRO A 53 -8.84 -5.82 -9.72
CA PRO A 53 -8.47 -7.14 -9.21
C PRO A 53 -6.94 -7.29 -9.17
N LEU A 54 -6.29 -6.52 -8.31
CA LEU A 54 -4.84 -6.59 -8.13
C LEU A 54 -4.42 -7.95 -7.56
N PRO A 55 -3.40 -8.62 -8.13
CA PRO A 55 -2.87 -9.85 -7.56
C PRO A 55 -2.31 -9.60 -6.16
N ALA A 56 -2.82 -10.31 -5.15
CA ALA A 56 -2.27 -10.27 -3.80
C ALA A 56 -0.88 -10.94 -3.74
N GLU A 57 0.02 -10.36 -2.96
CA GLU A 57 1.24 -11.04 -2.53
C GLU A 57 0.86 -12.12 -1.51
N ASN A 58 1.25 -13.37 -1.78
CA ASN A 58 0.89 -14.51 -0.95
C ASN A 58 2.13 -15.26 -0.47
N ASP A 59 2.03 -15.88 0.71
CA ASP A 59 3.02 -16.83 1.18
C ASP A 59 3.02 -18.12 0.33
N THR A 60 3.94 -19.03 0.62
CA THR A 60 4.04 -20.31 -0.10
C THR A 60 2.81 -21.22 0.04
N ASN A 61 1.93 -20.93 1.00
CA ASN A 61 0.69 -21.67 1.25
C ASN A 61 -0.55 -20.98 0.64
N GLY A 62 -0.37 -19.82 -0.01
CA GLY A 62 -1.45 -19.04 -0.62
C GLY A 62 -2.21 -18.13 0.35
N ALA A 63 -1.67 -17.85 1.54
CA ALA A 63 -2.22 -16.87 2.46
C ALA A 63 -1.72 -15.46 2.10
N PRO A 64 -2.59 -14.44 2.04
CA PRO A 64 -2.19 -13.09 1.65
C PRO A 64 -1.29 -12.45 2.70
N PHE A 65 -0.38 -11.60 2.23
CA PHE A 65 0.35 -10.68 3.09
C PHE A 65 -0.50 -9.44 3.36
N ALA A 66 -0.36 -8.92 4.58
CA ALA A 66 -0.81 -7.60 4.98
C ALA A 66 0.37 -6.80 5.52
N GLU A 67 0.27 -5.48 5.37
CA GLU A 67 1.20 -4.52 5.94
C GLU A 67 0.49 -3.67 7.00
N CYS A 68 1.19 -3.41 8.10
CA CYS A 68 0.94 -2.34 9.05
C CYS A 68 1.91 -1.19 8.76
N ALA A 69 1.42 -0.06 8.25
CA ALA A 69 2.26 1.14 8.15
C ALA A 69 1.97 2.06 9.34
N GLN A 70 3.02 2.57 9.97
CA GLN A 70 2.89 3.46 11.14
C GLN A 70 3.30 4.88 10.76
N PHE A 71 2.37 5.80 10.99
CA PHE A 71 2.58 7.23 10.81
C PHE A 71 2.65 7.92 12.18
N VAL A 72 2.92 9.23 12.20
CA VAL A 72 3.04 9.98 13.47
C VAL A 72 1.68 10.12 14.16
N ASP A 73 0.61 10.12 13.38
CA ASP A 73 -0.78 10.36 13.75
C ASP A 73 -1.63 9.09 13.85
N GLY A 74 -1.20 8.00 13.21
CA GLY A 74 -1.97 6.77 13.21
C GLY A 74 -1.24 5.56 12.63
N PHE A 75 -2.05 4.57 12.28
CA PHE A 75 -1.60 3.40 11.55
C PHE A 75 -2.57 3.11 10.41
N THR A 76 -2.03 2.45 9.39
CA THR A 76 -2.83 1.83 8.33
C THR A 76 -2.59 0.33 8.34
N TRP A 77 -3.60 -0.41 7.88
CA TRP A 77 -3.58 -1.85 7.74
C TRP A 77 -4.23 -2.25 6.41
N GLY A 78 -3.61 -3.18 5.68
CA GLY A 78 -4.13 -3.54 4.37
C GLY A 78 -3.36 -4.68 3.72
N THR A 79 -3.88 -5.24 2.64
CA THR A 79 -3.15 -6.25 1.87
C THR A 79 -1.96 -5.63 1.15
N VAL A 80 -0.96 -6.46 0.86
CA VAL A 80 0.05 -6.14 -0.14
C VAL A 80 -0.37 -6.79 -1.46
N ALA A 81 -0.38 -6.01 -2.52
CA ALA A 81 -0.74 -6.46 -3.86
C ALA A 81 0.27 -5.93 -4.88
N THR A 82 0.25 -6.47 -6.10
CA THR A 82 1.10 -6.00 -7.19
C THR A 82 0.30 -5.20 -8.21
N ALA A 83 0.80 -4.04 -8.62
CA ALA A 83 0.16 -3.15 -9.58
C ALA A 83 1.17 -2.54 -10.56
N ASP A 84 0.68 -2.08 -11.71
CA ASP A 84 1.41 -1.08 -12.48
C ASP A 84 0.96 0.32 -12.02
N VAL A 85 1.92 1.20 -11.73
CA VAL A 85 1.69 2.55 -11.23
C VAL A 85 2.19 3.55 -12.25
N ASN A 86 1.30 4.39 -12.77
CA ASN A 86 1.63 5.44 -13.71
C ASN A 86 1.48 6.83 -13.07
N VAL A 87 2.52 7.65 -13.23
CA VAL A 87 2.57 9.02 -12.74
C VAL A 87 3.09 9.91 -13.85
N SER A 88 2.25 10.82 -14.35
CA SER A 88 2.66 11.85 -15.32
C SER A 88 3.34 11.33 -16.60
N GLY A 89 2.98 10.12 -17.05
CA GLY A 89 3.57 9.49 -18.23
C GLY A 89 4.75 8.56 -17.94
N GLU A 90 5.28 8.55 -16.72
CA GLU A 90 6.19 7.51 -16.23
C GLU A 90 5.40 6.30 -15.74
N THR A 91 5.95 5.10 -15.94
CA THR A 91 5.32 3.84 -15.51
C THR A 91 6.32 3.00 -14.74
N ALA A 92 5.91 2.58 -13.55
CA ALA A 92 6.55 1.50 -12.80
C ALA A 92 5.67 0.26 -12.93
N SER A 93 6.25 -0.85 -13.40
CA SER A 93 5.50 -2.08 -13.69
C SER A 93 5.74 -3.15 -12.63
N GLY A 94 4.68 -3.82 -12.19
CA GLY A 94 4.76 -4.92 -11.23
C GLY A 94 5.28 -4.50 -9.86
N VAL A 95 4.87 -3.32 -9.39
CA VAL A 95 5.29 -2.75 -8.10
C VAL A 95 4.43 -3.34 -6.98
N PRO A 96 5.03 -3.81 -5.87
CA PRO A 96 4.26 -4.11 -4.66
C PRO A 96 3.72 -2.81 -4.02
N VAL A 97 2.43 -2.79 -3.78
CA VAL A 97 1.65 -1.67 -3.25
C VAL A 97 0.80 -2.13 -2.06
N GLN A 98 0.49 -1.23 -1.14
CA GLN A 98 -0.48 -1.51 -0.07
C GLN A 98 -1.89 -1.12 -0.51
N VAL A 99 -2.87 -1.98 -0.27
CA VAL A 99 -4.30 -1.65 -0.35
C VAL A 99 -4.83 -1.50 1.07
N ILE A 100 -4.81 -0.26 1.57
CA ILE A 100 -5.21 0.10 2.93
C ILE A 100 -6.71 -0.10 3.13
N GLY A 101 -7.09 -0.63 4.28
CA GLY A 101 -8.49 -0.89 4.62
C GLY A 101 -9.11 -2.04 3.83
N ASP A 102 -8.29 -2.90 3.21
CA ASP A 102 -8.79 -4.05 2.48
C ASP A 102 -9.60 -4.97 3.42
N PRO A 103 -10.91 -5.16 3.16
CA PRO A 103 -11.79 -5.96 4.01
C PRO A 103 -11.42 -7.45 4.04
N THR A 104 -10.61 -7.93 3.09
CA THR A 104 -10.19 -9.34 3.03
C THR A 104 -9.19 -9.73 4.12
N VAL A 105 -8.48 -8.75 4.69
CA VAL A 105 -7.51 -8.95 5.79
C VAL A 105 -7.78 -8.08 7.01
N SER A 106 -8.88 -7.33 7.02
CA SER A 106 -9.32 -6.57 8.17
C SER A 106 -10.83 -6.65 8.36
N GLY A 107 -11.25 -7.04 9.57
CA GLY A 107 -12.44 -6.48 10.23
C GLY A 107 -13.81 -6.62 9.58
N GLU A 108 -13.95 -7.29 8.43
CA GLU A 108 -15.23 -7.82 7.99
C GLU A 108 -15.80 -8.70 9.10
N SER A 109 -17.13 -8.84 9.13
CA SER A 109 -17.85 -9.55 10.20
C SER A 109 -17.40 -11.01 10.47
N SER A 110 -16.49 -11.55 9.65
CA SER A 110 -15.91 -12.88 9.73
C SER A 110 -14.37 -12.94 9.81
N PHE A 111 -13.62 -11.87 9.53
CA PHE A 111 -12.14 -11.89 9.57
C PHE A 111 -11.60 -11.44 10.94
N PRO A 112 -10.53 -12.06 11.48
CA PRO A 112 -9.99 -11.68 12.78
C PRO A 112 -9.51 -10.21 12.85
N ALA A 113 -9.51 -9.67 14.07
CA ALA A 113 -9.11 -8.29 14.32
C ALA A 113 -7.62 -8.05 14.00
N ILE A 114 -7.30 -6.81 13.64
CA ILE A 114 -5.93 -6.33 13.40
C ILE A 114 -5.06 -6.60 14.64
N PRO A 115 -3.87 -7.24 14.51
CA PRO A 115 -2.98 -7.50 15.62
C PRO A 115 -2.69 -6.26 16.48
N THR A 116 -2.70 -6.41 17.80
CA THR A 116 -2.46 -5.31 18.75
C THR A 116 -1.09 -4.65 18.58
N ALA A 117 -0.11 -5.38 18.04
CA ALA A 117 1.19 -4.81 17.69
C ALA A 117 1.09 -3.67 16.66
N CYS A 118 0.08 -3.72 15.78
CA CYS A 118 -0.25 -2.64 14.86
C CYS A 118 -1.31 -1.71 15.45
N SER A 119 -2.48 -2.26 15.81
CA SER A 119 -3.63 -1.44 16.24
C SER A 119 -3.44 -0.70 17.57
N GLY A 120 -2.40 -1.04 18.33
CA GLY A 120 -2.05 -0.37 19.59
C GLY A 120 -1.19 0.88 19.43
N VAL A 121 -0.71 1.21 18.23
CA VAL A 121 0.25 2.33 18.02
C VAL A 121 -0.41 3.69 17.85
N GLY A 122 -1.69 3.73 17.44
CA GLY A 122 -2.38 4.98 17.15
C GLY A 122 -3.83 4.80 16.72
N THR A 123 -4.38 5.83 16.10
CA THR A 123 -5.72 5.79 15.50
C THR A 123 -5.65 5.08 14.15
N SER A 124 -6.69 4.32 13.77
CA SER A 124 -6.79 3.72 12.44
C SER A 124 -7.05 4.80 11.38
N GLU A 125 -6.27 4.75 10.31
CA GLU A 125 -6.38 5.62 9.13
C GLU A 125 -6.78 4.80 7.89
N ASP A 126 -7.57 3.74 8.11
CA ASP A 126 -7.91 2.74 7.09
C ASP A 126 -9.02 3.16 6.11
N THR A 127 -9.44 4.43 6.13
CA THR A 127 -10.50 4.95 5.24
C THR A 127 -10.09 6.30 4.67
N VAL A 128 -10.56 6.66 3.47
CA VAL A 128 -10.34 8.00 2.91
C VAL A 128 -10.78 9.11 3.88
N THR A 129 -11.82 8.86 4.68
CA THR A 129 -12.33 9.85 5.65
C THR A 129 -11.36 10.08 6.80
N THR A 130 -10.72 9.03 7.32
CA THR A 130 -9.75 9.13 8.42
C THR A 130 -8.35 9.49 7.93
N PHE A 131 -7.93 9.00 6.77
CA PHE A 131 -6.65 9.30 6.13
C PHE A 131 -6.61 10.70 5.49
N GLY A 132 -7.70 11.15 4.89
CA GLY A 132 -7.81 12.48 4.27
C GLY A 132 -7.33 12.58 2.81
N ALA A 133 -6.88 11.46 2.23
CA ALA A 133 -6.44 11.31 0.84
C ALA A 133 -6.93 9.97 0.25
N ASN A 134 -6.92 9.84 -1.08
CA ASN A 134 -7.25 8.57 -1.74
C ASN A 134 -6.09 7.55 -1.66
N GLY A 135 -4.91 8.01 -1.27
CA GLY A 135 -3.69 7.23 -1.16
C GLY A 135 -2.50 8.12 -0.89
N ILE A 136 -1.34 7.50 -0.81
CA ILE A 136 -0.05 8.15 -0.56
C ILE A 136 1.01 7.57 -1.49
N LEU A 137 1.80 8.46 -2.09
CA LEU A 137 3.02 8.15 -2.82
C LEU A 137 4.20 8.55 -1.95
N GLY A 138 4.74 7.57 -1.23
CA GLY A 138 5.96 7.71 -0.44
C GLY A 138 7.19 7.73 -1.33
N ILE A 139 7.86 8.88 -1.41
CA ILE A 139 9.04 9.13 -2.26
C ILE A 139 10.33 9.30 -1.45
N GLY A 140 10.41 8.68 -0.27
CA GLY A 140 11.62 8.63 0.53
C GLY A 140 12.81 8.01 -0.23
N PRO A 141 14.04 8.17 0.30
CA PRO A 141 15.28 7.83 -0.41
C PRO A 141 15.55 6.32 -0.55
N PHE A 142 14.67 5.46 -0.05
CA PHE A 142 14.81 4.01 -0.13
C PHE A 142 13.77 3.42 -1.08
N ALA A 143 14.17 2.36 -1.79
CA ALA A 143 13.27 1.66 -2.70
C ALA A 143 12.17 0.91 -1.92
N GLN A 144 12.54 0.14 -0.89
CA GLN A 144 11.61 -0.56 -0.03
C GLN A 144 11.31 0.24 1.25
N ASP A 145 10.12 0.04 1.80
CA ASP A 145 9.66 0.62 3.06
C ASP A 145 10.36 0.13 4.31
N CYS A 146 10.77 -1.15 4.34
CA CYS A 146 11.45 -1.75 5.49
C CYS A 146 12.88 -2.22 5.17
N GLY A 147 13.09 -2.80 3.99
CA GLY A 147 14.38 -3.32 3.55
C GLY A 147 14.79 -4.65 4.20
N SER A 148 16.11 -4.83 4.37
CA SER A 148 16.68 -6.15 4.73
C SER A 148 16.28 -6.65 6.12
N GLY A 149 15.83 -5.77 7.01
CA GLY A 149 15.33 -6.14 8.33
C GLY A 149 14.10 -7.04 8.25
N CYS A 150 13.08 -6.63 7.50
CA CYS A 150 11.86 -7.41 7.27
C CYS A 150 12.12 -8.70 6.47
N ALA A 151 13.20 -8.77 5.69
CA ALA A 151 13.55 -9.99 4.97
C ALA A 151 14.02 -11.14 5.88
N VAL A 152 14.45 -10.83 7.12
CA VAL A 152 15.04 -11.84 8.04
C VAL A 152 14.43 -11.84 9.45
N THR A 153 13.62 -10.83 9.79
CA THR A 153 12.99 -10.67 11.10
C THR A 153 11.49 -10.85 10.99
N THR A 154 10.93 -11.83 11.71
CA THR A 154 9.49 -12.13 11.72
C THR A 154 8.68 -11.07 12.46
N ASP A 155 9.11 -10.68 13.66
CA ASP A 155 8.45 -9.66 14.48
C ASP A 155 8.95 -8.25 14.12
N ASN A 156 8.89 -7.89 12.84
CA ASN A 156 9.34 -6.58 12.35
C ASN A 156 8.34 -5.45 12.63
N GLY A 157 7.06 -5.77 12.80
CA GLY A 157 6.00 -4.80 13.06
C GLY A 157 5.32 -4.24 11.81
N ASP A 158 5.85 -4.54 10.63
CA ASP A 158 5.38 -4.07 9.33
C ASP A 158 4.58 -5.16 8.61
N TYR A 159 5.13 -6.37 8.45
CA TYR A 159 4.55 -7.40 7.59
C TYR A 159 3.96 -8.58 8.35
N TYR A 160 2.80 -9.02 7.87
CA TYR A 160 2.03 -10.11 8.45
C TYR A 160 1.53 -11.05 7.36
N VAL A 161 1.46 -12.34 7.65
CA VAL A 161 0.73 -13.31 6.83
C VAL A 161 -0.65 -13.53 7.43
N CYS A 162 -1.68 -13.48 6.59
CA CYS A 162 -3.08 -13.41 6.99
C CYS A 162 -3.91 -14.59 6.46
N PRO A 163 -3.72 -15.81 6.99
CA PRO A 163 -4.67 -16.90 6.76
C PRO A 163 -6.05 -16.55 7.37
N ALA A 164 -7.09 -17.30 6.99
CA ALA A 164 -8.46 -17.09 7.51
C ALA A 164 -8.58 -17.18 9.04
N SER A 165 -7.60 -17.79 9.73
CA SER A 165 -7.52 -17.86 11.19
C SER A 165 -6.98 -16.59 11.85
N GLY A 166 -6.52 -15.61 11.07
CA GLY A 166 -6.01 -14.32 11.53
C GLY A 166 -4.54 -14.12 11.21
N CYS A 167 -4.10 -12.87 11.32
CA CYS A 167 -2.78 -12.43 10.87
C CYS A 167 -1.69 -12.67 11.91
N GLN A 168 -0.52 -13.12 11.46
CA GLN A 168 0.66 -13.35 12.30
C GLN A 168 1.88 -12.62 11.70
N PRO A 169 2.80 -12.10 12.52
CA PRO A 169 4.02 -11.45 12.01
C PRO A 169 4.79 -12.39 11.09
N SER A 170 5.37 -11.84 10.02
CA SER A 170 6.08 -12.61 9.01
C SER A 170 7.26 -11.84 8.44
N THR A 171 8.22 -12.56 7.86
CA THR A 171 9.23 -11.95 7.01
C THR A 171 8.66 -11.66 5.62
N MET A 172 9.11 -10.58 4.98
CA MET A 172 8.75 -10.20 3.62
C MET A 172 10.02 -10.13 2.75
N ALA A 173 10.06 -10.87 1.64
CA ALA A 173 11.18 -10.79 0.71
C ALA A 173 11.30 -9.37 0.11
N LEU A 174 12.53 -8.90 -0.13
CA LEU A 174 12.78 -7.52 -0.59
C LEU A 174 11.97 -7.12 -1.84
N ASN A 175 11.79 -8.05 -2.77
CA ASN A 175 11.07 -7.81 -4.03
C ASN A 175 9.53 -7.86 -3.88
N ALA A 176 9.02 -8.18 -2.70
CA ALA A 176 7.60 -8.19 -2.39
C ALA A 176 7.23 -7.06 -1.40
N GLN A 177 8.22 -6.38 -0.81
CA GLN A 177 7.98 -5.24 0.07
C GLN A 177 7.43 -4.05 -0.72
N VAL A 178 6.55 -3.27 -0.10
CA VAL A 178 5.97 -2.06 -0.70
C VAL A 178 7.09 -1.13 -1.15
N THR A 179 7.04 -0.79 -2.44
CA THR A 179 8.19 -0.19 -3.14
C THR A 179 7.83 1.20 -3.65
N ASN A 180 8.75 2.16 -3.47
CA ASN A 180 8.69 3.50 -4.06
C ASN A 180 8.73 3.37 -5.60
N PRO A 181 7.61 3.64 -6.29
CA PRO A 181 7.53 3.44 -7.74
C PRO A 181 8.53 4.29 -8.53
N VAL A 182 9.02 5.39 -7.97
CA VAL A 182 9.99 6.27 -8.64
C VAL A 182 11.26 5.50 -9.02
N PHE A 183 11.71 4.54 -8.19
CA PHE A 183 12.91 3.75 -8.49
C PHE A 183 12.76 2.85 -9.73
N ASP A 184 11.52 2.54 -10.11
CA ASP A 184 11.19 1.61 -11.19
C ASP A 184 10.79 2.33 -12.50
N PHE A 185 10.80 3.66 -12.51
CA PHE A 185 10.60 4.43 -13.74
C PHE A 185 11.76 4.27 -14.72
N GLN A 186 11.48 4.44 -16.02
CA GLN A 186 12.49 4.33 -17.08
C GLN A 186 13.36 5.60 -17.15
N THR A 187 12.75 6.75 -16.87
CA THR A 187 13.38 8.05 -16.76
C THR A 187 13.06 8.67 -15.40
N ASP A 188 13.87 9.64 -14.96
CA ASP A 188 13.66 10.37 -13.70
C ASP A 188 13.53 9.47 -12.44
N ASN A 189 14.29 8.37 -12.41
CA ASN A 189 14.22 7.34 -11.38
C ASN A 189 15.17 7.55 -10.18
N ASN A 190 15.60 8.78 -9.98
CA ASN A 190 16.62 9.16 -8.99
C ASN A 190 16.09 10.07 -7.87
N GLY A 191 14.77 10.16 -7.71
CA GLY A 191 14.10 10.99 -6.71
C GLY A 191 13.63 12.33 -7.27
N ILE A 192 13.35 13.30 -6.39
CA ILE A 192 13.06 14.71 -6.76
C ILE A 192 14.33 15.45 -7.15
#